data_AF-A0A553X7A2-F1
#
_entry.id   AF-A0A553X7A2-F1
#
_cell.length_a   1.000
_cell.length_b   1.000
_cell.length_c   1.000
_cell.angle_alpha   90.00
_cell.angle_beta   90.00
_cell.angle_gamma   90.00
#
_symmetry.space_group_name_H-M   'P 1'
#
loop_
_entity.id
_entity.type
_entity.pdbx_description
1 polymer ?
#
loop_
_entity_poly.entity_id
_entity_poly.type
_entity_poly.pdbx_seq_one_letter_code
_entity_poly.pdbx_strand_id
1 'polypeptide(L)'
;MINSGSRHSTVNHSRHHYVYFNAHFDLDDMEMREQLGSSPYRTITREEAASSKLPRYIGVIESLLQRGLLHDQIIETSEVKEIGFSLTNRIYLQTHVLLIIAEMLSFPPKSKSDNAIPNAISNYMTDIAHAIEERLVKSLNTDISIADISSEFHLSRYQCSKIFSQVYGLSPRQYLSRLKLNRAKEMLVT
;
A
#
# COMPACT_ATOMS: atom_id res chain seq x y z
N MET A 1 1.66 6.26 -7.56
CA MET A 1 0.73 6.19 -6.42
C MET A 1 1.28 7.05 -5.30
N ILE A 2 0.42 7.57 -4.43
CA ILE A 2 0.85 8.25 -3.21
C ILE A 2 1.09 7.17 -2.16
N ASN A 3 2.28 7.15 -1.56
CA ASN A 3 2.61 6.17 -0.52
C ASN A 3 1.90 6.52 0.80
N SER A 4 1.57 5.51 1.60
CA SER A 4 1.03 5.71 2.94
C SER A 4 1.98 6.57 3.80
N GLY A 5 1.43 7.43 4.65
CA GLY A 5 2.19 8.36 5.51
C GLY A 5 2.87 9.54 4.80
N SER A 6 2.87 9.60 3.47
CA SER A 6 3.44 10.74 2.74
C SER A 6 2.47 11.91 2.74
N ARG A 7 2.88 13.06 3.29
CA ARG A 7 2.14 14.31 3.15
C ARG A 7 2.09 14.70 1.68
N HIS A 8 0.89 14.85 1.15
CA HIS A 8 0.65 15.25 -0.22
C HIS A 8 -0.52 16.23 -0.24
N SER A 9 -0.50 17.13 -1.21
CA SER A 9 -1.57 18.09 -1.46
C SER A 9 -1.77 18.22 -2.96
N THR A 10 -3.02 18.26 -3.40
CA THR A 10 -3.37 18.53 -4.79
C THR A 10 -3.77 19.99 -4.92
N VAL A 11 -3.19 20.72 -5.88
CA VAL A 11 -3.55 22.11 -6.17
C VAL A 11 -3.99 22.20 -7.63
N ASN A 12 -5.19 22.73 -7.86
CA ASN A 12 -5.65 23.03 -9.22
C ASN A 12 -5.27 24.46 -9.60
N HIS A 13 -4.34 24.59 -10.53
CA HIS A 13 -3.90 25.88 -11.06
C HIS A 13 -4.74 26.36 -12.26
N SER A 14 -5.74 25.59 -12.70
CA SER A 14 -6.61 25.96 -13.81
C SER A 14 -7.79 26.80 -13.35
N ARG A 15 -8.39 27.55 -14.28
CA ARG A 15 -9.64 28.30 -14.07
C ARG A 15 -10.90 27.42 -14.17
N HIS A 16 -10.74 26.14 -14.48
CA HIS A 16 -11.83 25.20 -14.66
C HIS A 16 -12.03 24.39 -13.38
N HIS A 17 -13.28 24.02 -13.12
CA HIS A 17 -13.58 23.05 -12.08
C HIS A 17 -12.94 21.70 -12.42
N TYR A 18 -12.36 21.06 -11.41
CA TYR A 18 -11.83 19.71 -11.52
C TYR A 18 -12.49 18.85 -10.46
N VAL A 19 -12.74 17.58 -10.81
CA VAL A 19 -13.21 16.55 -9.90
C VAL A 19 -12.16 15.46 -9.91
N TYR A 20 -11.89 14.88 -8.75
CA TYR A 20 -10.98 13.74 -8.63
C TYR A 20 -11.66 12.61 -7.87
N PHE A 21 -11.21 11.40 -8.17
CA PHE A 21 -11.60 10.18 -7.48
C PHE A 21 -10.35 9.56 -6.86
N ASN A 22 -10.39 9.29 -5.56
CA ASN A 22 -9.32 8.60 -4.85
C ASN A 22 -9.81 7.23 -4.40
N ALA A 23 -9.09 6.19 -4.80
CA ALA A 23 -9.29 4.84 -4.29
C ALA A 23 -8.13 4.49 -3.36
N HIS A 24 -8.45 4.17 -2.11
CA HIS A 24 -7.53 3.53 -1.18
C HIS A 24 -7.75 2.02 -1.27
N PHE A 25 -6.67 1.27 -1.44
CA PHE A 25 -6.71 -0.19 -1.54
C PHE A 25 -5.43 -0.77 -0.96
N ASP A 26 -5.56 -1.98 -0.44
CA ASP A 26 -4.44 -2.81 -0.02
C ASP A 26 -4.22 -3.89 -1.08
N LEU A 27 -2.95 -4.14 -1.42
CA LEU A 27 -2.55 -5.26 -2.29
C LEU A 27 -1.73 -6.21 -1.45
N ASP A 28 -2.08 -7.48 -1.31
CA ASP A 28 -1.27 -8.41 -0.51
C ASP A 28 -0.05 -8.98 -1.26
N ASP A 29 0.02 -8.74 -2.58
CA ASP A 29 1.06 -9.26 -3.44
C ASP A 29 2.33 -8.38 -3.46
N MET A 30 3.48 -8.99 -3.14
CA MET A 30 4.77 -8.31 -3.06
C MET A 30 5.29 -7.82 -4.43
N GLU A 31 5.09 -8.60 -5.49
CA GLU A 31 5.54 -8.24 -6.84
C GLU A 31 4.74 -7.05 -7.37
N MET A 32 3.42 -7.05 -7.17
CA MET A 32 2.58 -5.92 -7.54
C MET A 32 2.94 -4.65 -6.76
N ARG A 33 3.22 -4.77 -5.46
CA ARG A 33 3.68 -3.64 -4.62
C ARG A 33 5.02 -3.09 -5.13
N GLU A 34 5.97 -3.95 -5.48
CA GLU A 34 7.27 -3.53 -6.03
C GLU A 34 7.10 -2.80 -7.37
N GLN A 35 6.32 -3.37 -8.29
CA GLN A 35 6.10 -2.76 -9.61
C GLN A 35 5.38 -1.41 -9.51
N LEU A 36 4.33 -1.30 -8.69
CA LEU A 36 3.59 -0.04 -8.50
C LEU A 36 4.37 0.99 -7.67
N GLY A 37 5.21 0.53 -6.75
CA GLY A 37 6.05 1.38 -5.88
C GLY A 37 7.36 1.85 -6.52
N SER A 38 7.80 1.19 -7.60
CA SER A 38 9.06 1.50 -8.29
C SER A 38 9.11 2.91 -8.90
N SER A 39 7.95 3.52 -9.19
CA SER A 39 7.85 4.86 -9.74
C SER A 39 7.10 5.78 -8.77
N PRO A 40 7.79 6.74 -8.10
CA PRO A 40 7.12 7.75 -7.31
C PRO A 40 6.32 8.62 -8.26
N TYR A 41 4.98 8.56 -8.16
CA TYR A 41 4.04 9.35 -8.96
C TYR A 41 4.05 9.06 -10.48
N ARG A 42 3.48 7.92 -10.86
CA ARG A 42 3.11 7.68 -12.26
C ARG A 42 1.95 8.56 -12.71
N THR A 43 2.20 9.45 -13.68
CA THR A 43 1.16 10.20 -14.39
C THR A 43 0.88 9.52 -15.73
N ILE A 44 -0.38 9.17 -15.97
CA ILE A 44 -0.89 8.65 -17.22
C ILE A 44 -1.69 9.78 -17.89
N THR A 45 -1.20 10.25 -19.03
CA THR A 45 -1.82 11.32 -19.82
C THR A 45 -3.06 10.80 -20.55
N ARG A 46 -3.88 11.72 -21.09
CA ARG A 46 -5.08 11.36 -21.87
C ARG A 46 -4.71 10.56 -23.11
N GLU A 47 -3.62 10.94 -23.78
CA GLU A 47 -3.11 10.28 -24.98
C GLU A 47 -2.65 8.85 -24.67
N GLU A 48 -1.92 8.66 -23.57
CA GLU A 48 -1.49 7.34 -23.10
C GLU A 48 -2.69 6.47 -22.71
N ALA A 49 -3.64 7.03 -21.96
CA ALA A 49 -4.86 6.33 -21.53
C ALA A 49 -5.77 5.96 -22.72
N ALA A 50 -5.82 6.77 -23.78
CA ALA A 50 -6.64 6.50 -24.95
C ALA A 50 -6.24 5.20 -25.67
N SER A 51 -4.98 4.77 -25.52
CA SER A 51 -4.48 3.51 -26.08
C SER A 51 -4.73 2.29 -25.18
N SER A 52 -5.28 2.50 -23.97
CA SER A 52 -5.47 1.47 -22.96
C SER A 52 -6.95 1.25 -22.64
N LYS A 53 -7.24 0.31 -21.74
CA LYS A 53 -8.60 0.05 -21.25
C LYS A 53 -9.03 0.97 -20.10
N LEU A 54 -8.13 1.85 -19.62
CA LEU A 54 -8.42 2.76 -18.51
C LEU A 54 -9.66 3.64 -18.73
N PRO A 55 -9.89 4.28 -19.89
CA PRO A 55 -11.06 5.12 -20.09
C PRO A 55 -12.37 4.36 -19.92
N ARG A 56 -12.40 3.08 -20.34
CA ARG A 56 -13.55 2.21 -20.16
C ARG A 56 -13.77 1.89 -18.69
N TYR A 57 -12.73 1.52 -17.96
CA TYR A 57 -12.86 1.19 -16.54
C TYR A 57 -13.28 2.39 -15.69
N ILE A 58 -12.70 3.56 -15.96
CA ILE A 58 -13.05 4.81 -15.30
C ILE A 58 -14.49 5.20 -15.61
N GLY A 59 -14.92 5.12 -16.87
CA GLY A 59 -16.32 5.44 -17.24
C GLY A 59 -17.35 4.55 -16.55
N VAL A 60 -17.03 3.28 -16.30
CA VAL A 60 -17.92 2.40 -15.51
C VAL A 60 -17.99 2.87 -14.06
N ILE A 61 -16.85 3.17 -13.42
CA ILE A 61 -16.81 3.72 -12.05
C ILE A 61 -17.61 5.02 -11.97
N GLU A 62 -17.43 5.95 -12.90
CA GLU A 62 -18.19 7.19 -12.97
C GLU A 62 -19.69 6.92 -13.04
N SER A 63 -20.14 5.98 -13.87
CA SER A 63 -21.56 5.62 -13.95
C SER A 63 -22.09 5.02 -12.64
N LEU A 64 -21.29 4.21 -11.95
CA LEU A 64 -21.65 3.60 -10.67
C LEU A 64 -21.74 4.66 -9.56
N LEU A 65 -20.78 5.58 -9.51
CA LEU A 65 -20.77 6.69 -8.55
C LEU A 65 -21.95 7.63 -8.79
N GLN A 66 -22.23 8.00 -10.05
CA GLN A 66 -23.39 8.82 -10.40
C GLN A 66 -24.70 8.14 -9.99
N ARG A 67 -24.84 6.83 -10.24
CA ARG A 67 -26.01 6.08 -9.78
C ARG A 67 -26.11 6.06 -8.26
N GLY A 68 -25.03 5.78 -7.54
CA GLY A 68 -25.02 5.79 -6.07
C GLY A 68 -25.39 7.15 -5.48
N LEU A 69 -24.88 8.23 -6.07
CA LEU A 69 -25.20 9.62 -5.69
C LEU A 69 -26.67 9.99 -5.95
N LEU A 70 -27.29 9.41 -6.99
CA LEU A 70 -28.66 9.71 -7.40
C LEU A 70 -29.71 8.79 -6.76
N HIS A 71 -29.35 7.58 -6.34
CA HIS A 71 -30.32 6.54 -5.94
C HIS A 71 -30.29 6.13 -4.47
N ASP A 72 -29.19 6.31 -3.73
CA ASP A 72 -29.05 5.73 -2.38
C ASP A 72 -28.88 6.77 -1.27
N GLN A 73 -29.37 6.38 -0.09
CA GLN A 73 -29.46 7.15 1.15
C GLN A 73 -28.10 7.76 1.50
N ILE A 74 -27.91 9.04 1.16
CA ILE A 74 -26.78 9.83 1.65
C ILE A 74 -26.88 9.84 3.16
N ILE A 75 -25.98 9.13 3.82
CA ILE A 75 -25.83 9.23 5.27
C ILE A 75 -25.06 10.53 5.49
N GLU A 76 -25.80 11.59 5.80
CA GLU A 76 -25.20 12.87 6.17
C GLU A 76 -24.59 12.75 7.56
N THR A 77 -23.29 12.47 7.60
CA THR A 77 -22.48 12.78 8.78
C THR A 77 -21.94 14.20 8.63
N SER A 78 -21.69 14.90 9.74
CA SER A 78 -21.48 16.36 9.79
C SER A 78 -20.34 16.91 8.93
N GLU A 79 -19.49 16.06 8.34
CA GLU A 79 -18.37 16.46 7.48
C GLU A 79 -18.20 15.60 6.22
N VAL A 80 -18.85 14.43 6.12
CA VAL A 80 -18.67 13.48 5.00
C VAL A 80 -20.02 12.90 4.56
N LYS A 81 -20.31 13.00 3.26
CA LYS A 81 -21.42 12.29 2.63
C LYS A 81 -20.98 10.87 2.32
N GLU A 82 -21.44 9.90 3.10
CA GLU A 82 -21.24 8.49 2.78
C GLU A 82 -22.27 8.03 1.75
N ILE A 83 -21.79 7.43 0.67
CA ILE A 83 -22.64 6.83 -0.36
C ILE A 83 -22.83 5.36 0.01
N GLY A 84 -24.05 5.00 0.40
CA GLY A 84 -24.42 3.60 0.54
C GLY A 84 -24.42 2.91 -0.83
N PHE A 85 -23.58 1.88 -1.00
CA PHE A 85 -23.63 1.03 -2.18
C PHE A 85 -24.25 -0.32 -1.84
N SER A 86 -25.16 -0.80 -2.69
CA SER A 86 -25.59 -2.21 -2.65
C SER A 86 -24.40 -3.16 -2.73
N LEU A 87 -24.54 -4.38 -2.20
CA LEU A 87 -23.49 -5.41 -2.26
C LEU A 87 -22.95 -5.60 -3.68
N THR A 88 -23.85 -5.68 -4.66
CA THR A 88 -23.52 -5.82 -6.07
C THR A 88 -22.69 -4.64 -6.58
N ASN A 89 -23.07 -3.41 -6.24
CA ASN A 89 -22.32 -2.21 -6.64
C ASN A 89 -20.92 -2.16 -5.99
N ARG A 90 -20.80 -2.60 -4.73
CA ARG A 90 -19.50 -2.70 -4.05
C ARG A 90 -18.57 -3.68 -4.76
N ILE A 91 -19.06 -4.86 -5.12
CA ILE A 91 -18.29 -5.87 -5.86
C ILE A 91 -17.86 -5.34 -7.23
N TYR A 92 -18.78 -4.66 -7.95
CA TYR A 92 -18.44 -4.04 -9.22
C TYR A 92 -17.35 -2.98 -9.08
N LEU A 93 -17.45 -2.11 -8.07
CA LEU A 93 -16.44 -1.09 -7.81
C LEU A 93 -15.07 -1.73 -7.52
N GLN A 94 -15.02 -2.72 -6.64
CA GLN A 94 -13.79 -3.44 -6.30
C GLN A 94 -13.16 -4.10 -7.53
N THR A 95 -13.97 -4.75 -8.38
CA THR A 95 -13.49 -5.39 -9.60
C THR A 95 -12.87 -4.36 -10.56
N HIS A 96 -13.50 -3.19 -10.72
CA HIS A 96 -12.98 -2.16 -11.61
C HIS A 96 -11.72 -1.49 -11.06
N VAL A 97 -11.60 -1.32 -9.74
CA VAL A 97 -10.34 -0.86 -9.11
C VAL A 97 -9.22 -1.86 -9.40
N LEU A 98 -9.46 -3.17 -9.26
CA LEU A 98 -8.47 -4.20 -9.59
C LEU A 98 -8.09 -4.20 -11.07
N LEU A 99 -9.07 -4.02 -11.98
CA LEU A 99 -8.81 -3.90 -13.42
C LEU A 99 -7.98 -2.65 -13.76
N ILE A 100 -8.22 -1.53 -13.08
CA ILE A 100 -7.40 -0.33 -13.23
C ILE A 100 -5.98 -0.60 -12.78
N ILE A 101 -5.78 -1.24 -11.62
CA ILE A 101 -4.45 -1.60 -11.10
C ILE A 101 -3.72 -2.52 -12.09
N ALA A 102 -4.39 -3.56 -12.60
CA ALA A 102 -3.83 -4.47 -13.59
C ALA A 102 -3.43 -3.75 -14.88
N GLU A 103 -4.26 -2.82 -15.36
CA GLU A 103 -3.93 -2.00 -16.53
C GLU A 103 -2.77 -1.05 -16.22
N MET A 104 -2.67 -0.49 -15.01
CA MET A 104 -1.54 0.36 -14.59
C MET A 104 -0.21 -0.41 -14.58
N LEU A 105 -0.24 -1.70 -14.26
CA LEU A 105 0.92 -2.59 -14.30
C LEU A 105 1.37 -2.90 -15.74
N SER A 106 0.45 -2.89 -16.72
CA SER A 106 0.77 -3.20 -18.12
C SER A 106 1.51 -2.06 -18.84
N PHE A 107 1.40 -0.82 -18.35
CA PHE A 107 2.14 0.29 -18.94
C PHE A 107 3.64 0.16 -18.62
N PRO A 108 4.52 0.32 -19.63
CA PRO A 108 5.97 0.18 -19.43
C PRO A 108 6.49 1.24 -18.44
N PRO A 109 7.41 0.91 -17.52
CA PRO A 109 7.95 1.89 -16.60
C PRO A 109 8.57 3.04 -17.40
N LYS A 110 8.12 4.28 -17.16
CA LYS A 110 8.81 5.47 -17.70
C LYS A 110 10.24 5.39 -17.15
N SER A 111 11.24 5.36 -18.04
CA SER A 111 12.64 5.13 -17.66
C SER A 111 13.01 6.01 -16.47
N LYS A 112 13.78 5.46 -15.53
CA LYS A 112 14.34 6.19 -14.38
C LYS A 112 14.86 7.55 -14.87
N SER A 113 14.11 8.61 -14.62
CA SER A 113 14.70 9.95 -14.69
C SER A 113 15.66 10.05 -13.50
N ASP A 114 16.86 10.54 -13.74
CA ASP A 114 18.04 10.55 -12.86
C ASP A 114 17.87 11.31 -11.52
N ASN A 115 16.65 11.61 -11.10
CA ASN A 115 16.35 12.31 -9.85
C ASN A 115 15.30 11.61 -8.97
N ALA A 116 15.02 10.32 -9.21
CA ALA A 116 14.15 9.55 -8.33
C ALA A 116 14.85 9.25 -6.99
N ILE A 117 14.53 10.06 -6.00
CA ILE A 117 14.92 9.90 -4.59
C ILE A 117 14.64 8.43 -4.16
N PRO A 118 15.61 7.70 -3.57
CA PRO A 118 15.46 6.29 -3.16
C PRO A 118 14.40 5.99 -2.08
N ASN A 119 13.63 6.99 -1.65
CA ASN A 119 12.82 6.93 -0.44
C ASN A 119 11.65 5.94 -0.49
N ALA A 120 11.09 5.61 -1.66
CA ALA A 120 9.96 4.68 -1.75
C ALA A 120 10.35 3.23 -1.38
N ILE A 121 11.53 2.78 -1.84
CA ILE A 121 12.08 1.45 -1.52
C ILE A 121 12.52 1.41 -0.05
N SER A 122 13.11 2.51 0.44
CA SER A 122 13.53 2.63 1.84
C SER A 122 12.35 2.58 2.81
N ASN A 123 11.23 3.25 2.48
CA ASN A 123 10.06 3.31 3.35
C ASN A 123 9.31 1.96 3.39
N TYR A 124 9.15 1.29 2.24
CA TYR A 124 8.58 -0.07 2.20
C TYR A 124 9.42 -1.08 3.00
N MET A 125 10.75 -1.02 2.85
CA MET A 125 11.66 -1.83 3.66
C MET A 125 11.54 -1.50 5.16
N THR A 126 11.27 -0.24 5.50
CA THR A 126 11.05 0.22 6.88
C THR A 126 9.72 -0.32 7.43
N ASP A 127 8.63 -0.23 6.68
CA ASP A 127 7.32 -0.76 7.07
C ASP A 127 7.36 -2.28 7.26
N ILE A 128 8.01 -3.01 6.36
CA ILE A 128 8.23 -4.45 6.50
C ILE A 128 9.07 -4.75 7.74
N ALA A 129 10.15 -4.01 7.97
CA ALA A 129 11.00 -4.24 9.13
C ALA A 129 10.23 -4.01 10.44
N HIS A 130 9.37 -2.99 10.51
CA HIS A 130 8.47 -2.76 11.64
C HIS A 130 7.43 -3.88 11.83
N ALA A 131 6.82 -4.37 10.75
CA ALA A 131 5.89 -5.49 10.84
C ALA A 131 6.58 -6.79 11.31
N ILE A 132 7.79 -7.05 10.82
CA ILE A 132 8.63 -8.17 11.29
C ILE A 132 8.96 -7.98 12.77
N GLU A 133 9.28 -6.76 13.22
CA GLU A 133 9.55 -6.46 14.63
C GLU A 133 8.34 -6.75 15.52
N GLU A 134 7.17 -6.23 15.18
CA GLU A 134 5.94 -6.45 15.95
C GLU A 134 5.66 -7.96 16.07
N ARG A 135 5.87 -8.69 14.98
CA ARG A 135 5.69 -10.14 14.96
C ARG A 135 6.70 -10.88 15.82
N LEU A 136 7.97 -10.44 15.82
CA LEU A 136 9.03 -10.96 16.68
C LEU A 136 8.71 -10.72 18.16
N VAL A 137 8.24 -9.52 18.52
CA VAL A 137 7.86 -9.18 19.90
C VAL A 137 6.70 -10.07 20.37
N LYS A 138 5.65 -10.23 19.55
CA LYS A 138 4.54 -11.15 19.87
C LYS A 138 5.01 -12.60 20.00
N SER A 139 6.04 -12.98 19.25
CA SER A 139 6.58 -14.34 19.29
C SER A 139 7.51 -14.64 20.47
N LEU A 140 7.81 -13.67 21.35
CA LEU A 140 8.75 -13.85 22.46
C LEU A 140 8.43 -15.03 23.37
N ASN A 141 7.14 -15.31 23.57
CA ASN A 141 6.63 -16.35 24.45
C ASN A 141 6.21 -17.63 23.70
N THR A 142 6.51 -17.72 22.40
CA THR A 142 6.10 -18.83 21.52
C THR A 142 7.30 -19.37 20.75
N ASP A 143 7.31 -20.67 20.43
CA ASP A 143 8.40 -21.31 19.67
C ASP A 143 8.30 -21.07 18.15
N ILE A 144 8.01 -19.85 17.74
CA ILE A 144 7.94 -19.47 16.32
C ILE A 144 9.36 -19.20 15.80
N SER A 145 9.73 -19.85 14.70
CA SER A 145 11.04 -19.64 14.09
C SER A 145 11.03 -18.42 13.17
N ILE A 146 12.20 -17.83 12.94
CA ILE A 146 12.36 -16.75 11.96
C ILE A 146 12.07 -17.22 10.53
N ALA A 147 12.16 -18.53 10.28
CA ALA A 147 11.74 -19.09 8.99
C ALA A 147 10.22 -18.95 8.81
N ASP A 148 9.45 -19.21 9.88
CA ASP A 148 7.99 -19.10 9.85
C ASP A 148 7.56 -17.64 9.68
N ILE A 149 8.23 -16.71 10.37
CA ILE A 149 8.01 -15.28 10.20
C ILE A 149 8.35 -14.85 8.76
N SER A 150 9.46 -15.33 8.19
CA SER A 150 9.80 -15.02 6.80
C SER A 150 8.75 -15.52 5.81
N SER A 151 8.17 -16.72 6.04
CA SER A 151 7.09 -17.23 5.20
C SER A 151 5.78 -16.47 5.35
N GLU A 152 5.47 -15.96 6.55
CA GLU A 152 4.28 -15.15 6.82
C GLU A 152 4.30 -13.83 6.02
N PHE A 153 5.49 -13.27 5.81
CA PHE A 153 5.69 -12.06 5.00
C PHE A 153 6.02 -12.36 3.52
N HIS A 154 5.91 -13.61 3.07
CA HIS A 154 6.27 -14.03 1.71
C HIS A 154 7.72 -13.69 1.29
N LEU A 155 8.64 -13.64 2.26
CA LEU A 155 10.05 -13.32 2.05
C LEU A 155 10.92 -14.57 2.18
N SER A 156 12.01 -14.61 1.41
CA SER A 156 13.09 -15.56 1.72
C SER A 156 13.75 -15.21 3.05
N ARG A 157 14.31 -16.22 3.75
CA ARG A 157 15.09 -16.02 4.98
C ARG A 157 16.19 -14.97 4.83
N TYR A 158 16.85 -14.96 3.67
CA TYR A 158 17.89 -14.01 3.33
C TYR A 158 17.33 -12.59 3.19
N GLN A 159 16.24 -12.39 2.43
CA GLN A 159 15.61 -11.07 2.25
C GLN A 159 15.06 -10.52 3.57
N CYS A 160 14.38 -11.34 4.36
CA CYS A 160 13.88 -10.97 5.69
C CYS A 160 15.03 -10.48 6.60
N SER A 161 16.14 -11.23 6.64
CA SER A 161 17.32 -10.83 7.42
C SER A 161 17.96 -9.56 6.89
N LYS A 162 18.03 -9.39 5.55
CA LYS A 162 18.61 -8.22 4.91
C LYS A 162 17.80 -6.95 5.20
N ILE A 163 16.49 -6.99 4.97
CA ILE A 163 15.57 -5.87 5.19
C ILE A 163 15.60 -5.44 6.66
N PHE A 164 15.47 -6.40 7.58
CA PHE A 164 15.47 -6.12 9.00
C PHE A 164 16.82 -5.52 9.48
N SER A 165 17.94 -6.07 9.02
CA SER A 165 19.27 -5.56 9.39
C SER A 165 19.54 -4.17 8.82
N GLN A 166 18.98 -3.84 7.66
CA GLN A 166 19.12 -2.53 7.04
C GLN A 166 18.41 -1.43 7.85
N VAL A 167 17.33 -1.77 8.55
CA VAL A 167 16.53 -0.82 9.35
C VAL A 167 16.98 -0.77 10.81
N TYR A 168 17.23 -1.92 11.43
CA TYR A 168 17.56 -2.00 12.87
C TYR A 168 19.06 -2.16 13.15
N GLY A 169 19.90 -2.33 12.12
CA GLY A 169 21.36 -2.49 12.25
C GLY A 169 21.82 -3.84 12.80
N LEU A 170 20.91 -4.81 12.96
CA LEU A 170 21.16 -6.11 13.56
C LEU A 170 20.20 -7.17 13.00
N SER A 171 20.59 -8.44 13.03
CA SER A 171 19.76 -9.51 12.47
C SER A 171 18.52 -9.81 13.35
N PRO A 172 17.42 -10.32 12.78
CA PRO A 172 16.22 -10.72 13.54
C PRO A 172 16.52 -11.64 14.73
N ARG A 173 17.48 -12.57 14.56
CA ARG A 173 17.95 -13.47 15.63
C ARG A 173 18.58 -12.71 16.79
N GLN A 174 19.49 -11.79 16.49
CA GLN A 174 20.19 -10.99 17.48
C GLN A 174 19.21 -10.08 18.24
N TYR A 175 18.23 -9.52 17.53
CA TYR A 175 17.17 -8.71 18.15
C TYR A 175 16.40 -9.52 19.20
N LEU A 176 15.90 -10.69 18.80
CA LEU A 176 15.10 -11.56 19.66
C LEU A 176 15.89 -12.02 20.89
N SER A 177 17.16 -12.41 20.71
CA SER A 177 18.04 -12.80 21.82
C SER A 177 18.22 -11.66 22.83
N ARG A 178 18.40 -10.42 22.35
CA ARG A 178 18.55 -9.24 23.21
C ARG A 178 17.26 -8.93 23.96
N LEU A 179 16.12 -9.07 23.29
CA LEU A 179 14.80 -8.82 23.87
C LEU A 179 14.47 -9.84 24.97
N LYS A 180 14.77 -11.13 24.75
CA LYS A 180 14.65 -12.18 25.78
C LYS A 180 15.56 -11.91 26.99
N LEU A 181 16.81 -11.51 26.76
CA LEU A 181 17.75 -11.15 27.83
C LEU A 181 17.27 -9.96 28.66
N ASN A 182 16.79 -8.90 28.01
CA ASN A 182 16.28 -7.72 28.71
C ASN A 182 15.06 -8.06 29.56
N ARG A 183 14.11 -8.82 29.02
CA ARG A 183 12.93 -9.27 29.77
C ARG A 183 13.31 -10.16 30.97
N ALA A 184 14.29 -11.05 30.80
CA ALA A 184 14.80 -11.84 31.91
C ALA A 184 15.44 -10.97 33.01
N LYS A 185 16.17 -9.92 32.63
CA LYS A 185 16.73 -8.96 33.60
C LYS A 185 15.63 -8.22 34.36
N GLU A 186 14.59 -7.75 33.68
CA GLU A 186 13.45 -7.07 34.32
C GLU A 186 12.75 -7.98 35.34
N MET A 187 12.56 -9.26 34.99
CA MET A 187 11.95 -10.26 35.88
C MET A 187 12.80 -10.62 37.11
N LEU A 188 14.11 -10.37 37.08
CA LEU A 188 15.01 -10.63 38.22
C LEU A 188 15.12 -9.44 39.18
N VAL A 189 14.67 -8.25 38.76
CA VAL A 189 14.69 -7.01 39.55
C VAL A 189 13.35 -6.77 40.27
N THR A 190 12.32 -7.56 39.93
CA THR A 190 11.02 -7.61 40.64
C THR A 190 11.06 -8.71 41.70
#